data_AF-A0A1Q5U7W4-F1
#
_entry.id   AF-A0A1Q5U7W4-F1
#
_cell.length_a   1.000
_cell.length_b   1.000
_cell.length_c   1.000
_cell.angle_alpha   90.00
_cell.angle_beta   90.00
_cell.angle_gamma   90.00
#
_symmetry.space_group_name_H-M   'P 1'
#
loop_
_entity.id
_entity.type
_entity.pdbx_description
1 polymer ?
#
loop_
_entity_poly.entity_id
_entity_poly.type
_entity_poly.pdbx_seq_one_letter_code
_entity_poly.pdbx_strand_id
1 'polypeptide(L)' 'MARLSGLQRDVLSLYRQCLREVRKKPIDSQSNFKNYARAEFQKHRSVNKKDFSAIEYLLRKGQRQLEMYASPGIRNIR' A
#
# COMPACT_ATOMS: atom_id res chain seq x y z
N MET A 1 14.36 1.58 20.10
CA MET A 1 13.27 1.94 19.16
C MET A 1 11.93 1.76 19.85
N ALA A 2 11.01 2.71 19.74
CA ALA A 2 9.67 2.56 20.32
C ALA A 2 8.93 1.38 19.67
N ARG A 3 8.18 0.61 20.47
CA ARG A 3 7.39 -0.53 19.99
C ARG A 3 6.26 -0.01 19.09
N LEU A 4 6.18 -0.53 17.86
CA LEU A 4 5.08 -0.21 16.94
C LEU A 4 3.76 -0.78 17.46
N SER A 5 2.67 -0.01 17.33
CA SER A 5 1.31 -0.50 17.58
C SER A 5 0.89 -1.55 16.54
N GLY A 6 -0.20 -2.28 16.80
CA GLY A 6 -0.79 -3.23 15.84
C GLY A 6 -1.05 -2.57 14.49
N LEU A 7 -1.81 -1.47 14.48
CA LEU A 7 -2.11 -0.71 13.25
C LEU A 7 -0.86 -0.23 12.52
N GLN A 8 0.18 0.23 13.24
CA GLN A 8 1.43 0.63 12.58
C GLN A 8 2.12 -0.56 11.89
N ARG A 9 2.06 -1.76 12.49
CA ARG A 9 2.58 -2.98 11.85
C ARG A 9 1.75 -3.35 10.63
N ASP A 10 0.43 -3.18 10.70
CA ASP A 10 -0.48 -3.48 9.58
C ASP A 10 -0.24 -2.55 8.40
N VAL A 11 -0.02 -1.24 8.64
CA VAL A 11 0.37 -0.28 7.59
C VAL A 11 1.65 -0.71 6.88
N LEU A 12 2.68 -1.10 7.64
CA LEU A 12 3.93 -1.59 7.06
C LEU A 12 3.76 -2.95 6.36
N SER A 13 2.88 -3.80 6.88
CA SER A 13 2.54 -5.09 6.28
C SER A 13 1.91 -4.90 4.91
N LEU A 14 0.89 -4.04 4.81
CA LEU A 14 0.20 -3.70 3.58
C LEU A 14 1.17 -3.13 2.54
N TYR A 15 2.02 -2.16 2.93
CA TYR A 15 3.02 -1.61 2.01
C TYR A 15 3.97 -2.68 1.45
N ARG A 16 4.44 -3.60 2.30
CA ARG A 16 5.28 -4.73 1.86
C ARG A 16 4.52 -5.69 0.95
N GLN A 17 3.23 -5.94 1.21
CA GLN A 17 2.39 -6.76 0.34
C GLN A 17 2.25 -6.11 -1.04
N CYS A 18 1.99 -4.80 -1.13
CA CYS A 18 2.00 -4.08 -2.41
C CYS A 18 3.29 -4.34 -3.18
N LEU A 19 4.46 -4.15 -2.55
CA LEU A 19 5.75 -4.37 -3.22
C LEU A 19 6.00 -5.82 -3.64
N ARG A 20 5.43 -6.80 -2.94
CA ARG A 20 5.49 -8.21 -3.33
C ARG A 20 4.62 -8.49 -4.55
N GLU A 21 3.39 -7.98 -4.57
CA GLU A 21 2.48 -8.15 -5.71
C GLU A 21 3.03 -7.49 -6.98
N VAL A 22 3.75 -6.36 -6.86
CA VAL A 22 4.43 -5.75 -8.00
C VAL A 22 5.42 -6.70 -8.69
N ARG A 23 6.09 -7.60 -7.95
CA ARG A 23 7.04 -8.54 -8.55
C ARG A 23 6.38 -9.54 -9.49
N LYS A 24 5.06 -9.73 -9.39
CA LYS A 24 4.27 -10.58 -10.30
C LYS A 24 3.88 -9.85 -11.58
N LYS A 25 4.11 -8.54 -11.68
CA LYS A 25 3.77 -7.72 -12.85
C LYS A 25 4.91 -7.71 -13.89
N PRO A 26 4.60 -7.45 -15.18
CA PRO A 26 5.61 -7.30 -16.23
C PRO A 26 6.70 -6.29 -15.85
N ILE A 27 7.96 -6.62 -16.13
CA ILE A 27 9.16 -5.89 -15.66
C ILE A 27 9.11 -4.40 -16.04
N ASP A 28 8.68 -4.11 -17.27
CA ASP A 28 8.49 -2.78 -17.85
C ASP A 28 7.49 -1.90 -17.07
N SER A 29 6.47 -2.51 -16.46
CA SER A 29 5.44 -1.81 -15.68
C SER A 29 5.72 -1.72 -14.18
N GLN A 30 6.68 -2.48 -13.65
CA GLN A 30 6.89 -2.59 -12.20
C GLN A 30 7.25 -1.26 -11.52
N SER A 31 7.96 -0.38 -12.23
CA SER A 31 8.31 0.96 -11.76
C SER A 31 7.06 1.79 -11.48
N ASN A 32 6.06 1.75 -12.36
CA ASN A 32 4.80 2.49 -12.22
C ASN A 32 4.05 2.06 -10.96
N PHE A 33 3.92 0.75 -10.74
CA PHE A 33 3.28 0.25 -9.52
C PHE A 33 4.04 0.60 -8.24
N LYS A 34 5.38 0.53 -8.23
CA LYS A 34 6.18 0.95 -7.07
C LYS A 34 5.99 2.44 -6.78
N ASN A 35 6.00 3.28 -7.81
CA ASN A 35 5.83 4.71 -7.69
C ASN A 35 4.44 5.07 -7.18
N TYR A 36 3.40 4.44 -7.74
CA TYR A 36 2.02 4.60 -7.27
C TYR A 36 1.88 4.21 -5.80
N ALA A 37 2.36 3.02 -5.40
CA ALA A 37 2.28 2.57 -4.01
C ALA A 37 3.02 3.55 -3.07
N ARG A 38 4.20 4.03 -3.45
CA ARG A 38 4.93 5.05 -2.66
C ARG A 38 4.14 6.35 -2.55
N ALA A 39 3.62 6.85 -3.66
CA ALA A 39 2.88 8.10 -3.70
C ALA A 39 1.62 8.04 -2.82
N GLU A 40 0.85 6.95 -2.89
CA GLU A 40 -0.36 6.77 -2.09
C GLU A 40 -0.06 6.76 -0.58
N PHE A 41 0.99 6.06 -0.14
CA PHE A 41 1.37 6.09 1.28
C PHE A 41 1.94 7.45 1.71
N GLN A 42 2.68 8.13 0.81
CA GLN A 42 3.25 9.45 1.09
C GLN A 42 2.16 10.52 1.27
N LYS A 43 1.07 10.46 0.48
CA LYS A 43 -0.09 11.38 0.60
C LYS A 43 -0.67 11.40 2.02
N HIS A 44 -0.59 10.30 2.75
CA HIS A 44 -1.16 10.14 4.09
C HIS A 44 -0.11 10.21 5.21
N ARG A 45 1.12 10.64 4.92
CA ARG A 45 2.20 10.69 5.92
C ARG A 45 1.93 11.66 7.07
N SER A 46 1.11 12.67 6.86
CA SER A 46 0.71 13.68 7.87
C SER A 46 -0.46 13.24 8.75
N VAL A 47 -1.09 12.09 8.48
CA VAL A 47 -2.18 11.56 9.31
C VAL A 47 -1.69 11.34 10.74
N ASN A 48 -2.47 11.83 11.72
CA ASN A 48 -2.12 11.69 13.12
C ASN A 48 -2.08 10.20 13.50
N LYS A 49 -0.99 9.77 14.15
CA LYS A 49 -0.80 8.37 14.59
C LYS A 49 -1.86 7.89 15.59
N LYS A 50 -2.59 8.80 16.24
CA LYS A 50 -3.68 8.53 17.17
C LYS A 50 -5.07 8.55 16.51
N ASP A 51 -5.16 8.93 15.23
CA ASP A 51 -6.40 8.87 14.47
C ASP A 51 -6.62 7.44 13.94
N PHE A 52 -6.98 6.56 14.87
CA PHE A 52 -7.11 5.13 14.59
C PHE A 52 -8.20 4.86 13.54
N SER A 53 -9.31 5.59 13.59
CA SER A 53 -10.42 5.45 12.65
C SER A 53 -10.00 5.80 11.21
N ALA A 54 -9.26 6.89 11.02
CA ALA A 54 -8.72 7.23 9.69
C ALA A 54 -7.72 6.19 9.20
N ILE A 55 -6.82 5.71 10.06
CA ILE A 55 -5.82 4.69 9.70
C ILE A 55 -6.51 3.38 9.28
N GLU A 56 -7.49 2.91 10.04
CA GLU A 56 -8.26 1.70 9.72
C GLU A 56 -9.05 1.83 8.42
N TYR A 57 -9.64 2.99 8.17
CA TYR A 57 -10.30 3.27 6.90
C TYR A 57 -9.30 3.19 5.74
N LEU A 58 -8.13 3.83 5.87
CA LEU A 58 -7.09 3.82 4.85
C LEU A 58 -6.52 2.41 4.62
N LEU A 59 -6.34 1.61 5.67
CA LEU A 59 -5.94 0.20 5.56
C LEU A 59 -6.96 -0.61 4.75
N ARG A 60 -8.26 -0.49 5.09
CA ARG A 60 -9.34 -1.18 4.35
C ARG A 60 -9.43 -0.70 2.90
N LYS A 61 -9.21 0.59 2.64
CA LYS A 61 -9.15 1.14 1.28
C LYS A 61 -7.96 0.58 0.50
N GLY A 62 -6.78 0.60 1.10
CA GLY A 62 -5.54 0.13 0.48
C GLY A 62 -5.55 -1.38 0.19
N GLN A 63 -6.15 -2.19 1.06
CA GLN A 63 -6.32 -3.62 0.85
C GLN A 63 -7.19 -3.91 -0.38
N ARG A 64 -8.33 -3.22 -0.52
CA ARG A 64 -9.20 -3.34 -1.70
C ARG A 64 -8.49 -2.91 -2.99
N GLN A 65 -7.68 -1.84 -2.94
CA GLN A 65 -6.87 -1.42 -4.09
C GLN A 65 -5.82 -2.46 -4.45
N LEU A 66 -5.16 -3.06 -3.46
CA LEU A 66 -4.17 -4.12 -3.67
C LEU A 66 -4.81 -5.33 -4.36
N GLU A 67 -5.97 -5.78 -3.89
CA GLU A 67 -6.71 -6.90 -4.50
C GLU A 67 -7.06 -6.63 -5.96
N MET A 68 -7.55 -5.41 -6.26
CA MET A 68 -7.85 -4.99 -7.62
C MET A 68 -6.59 -5.02 -8.50
N TYR A 69 -5.50 -4.36 -8.07
CA TYR A 69 -4.28 -4.28 -8.85
C TYR A 69 -3.50 -5.60 -8.91
N ALA A 70 -3.71 -6.53 -7.98
CA ALA A 70 -3.12 -7.86 -8.03
C ALA A 70 -3.70 -8.71 -9.17
N SER A 71 -4.92 -8.41 -9.64
CA SER A 71 -5.57 -9.12 -10.74
C SER A 71 -4.65 -9.28 -11.97
N PRO A 72 -4.52 -10.49 -12.55
CA PRO A 72 -3.67 -10.74 -13.72
C PRO A 72 -4.02 -9.88 -14.95
N GLY A 73 -5.28 -9.45 -15.07
CA GLY A 73 -5.75 -8.60 -16.16
C GLY A 73 -5.18 -7.18 -16.11
N ILE A 74 -4.77 -6.70 -14.93
CA ILE A 74 -4.16 -5.37 -14.79
C ILE A 74 -2.65 -5.52 -14.93
N ARG A 75 -2.15 -5.20 -16.13
CA ARG A 75 -0.73 -5.35 -16.47
C ARG A 75 0.09 -4.09 -16.27
N ASN A 76 -0.52 -2.92 -16.27
CA ASN A 76 0.16 -1.63 -16.06
C ASN A 76 -0.81 -0.60 -15.46
N ILE A 77 -0.25 0.43 -14.83
CA ILE A 77 -0.95 1.62 -14.35
C ILE A 77 -0.17 2.87 -14.78
N ARG A 78 -0.85 4.00 -14.92
CA ARG A 78 -0.24 5.31 -15.19
C ARG A 78 -0.17 6.14 -13.93
#